data_AF-A0A1F4AUC3-F1
#
_entry.id   AF-A0A1F4AUC3-F1
#
_cell.length_a   1.000
_cell.length_b   1.000
_cell.length_c   1.000
_cell.angle_alpha   90.00
_cell.angle_beta   90.00
_cell.angle_gamma   90.00
#
_symmetry.space_group_name_H-M   'P 1'
#
loop_
_entity.id
_entity.type
_entity.pdbx_description
1 polymer ?
#
loop_
_entity_poly.entity_id
_entity_poly.type
_entity_poly.pdbx_seq_one_letter_code
_entity_poly.pdbx_strand_id
1 'polypeptide(L)'
;MQLILFLFFRRVLDWLIGGAIGAVLGYCVPHVLGESPQTASKAVKQIAREAVGAPELLVEYRYIAAKVLIVRRNPRALSPEVGRLTFGKVVKLVRKDKDSTLVLWTDKESGAEIQGWVFSRYLGNFN
;
A
#
# COMPACT_ATOMS: atom_id res chain seq x y z
N MET A 1 25.12 -18.33 17.51
CA MET A 1 25.19 -18.26 16.03
C MET A 1 23.87 -18.64 15.34
N GLN A 2 23.27 -19.80 15.63
CA GLN A 2 22.03 -20.25 14.96
C GLN A 2 20.82 -19.31 15.11
N LEU A 3 20.59 -18.74 16.30
CA LEU A 3 19.47 -17.81 16.52
C LEU A 3 19.61 -16.51 15.72
N ILE A 4 20.81 -15.95 15.62
CA ILE A 4 21.08 -14.71 14.87
C ILE A 4 20.89 -14.96 13.37
N LEU A 5 21.37 -16.09 12.87
CA LEU A 5 21.18 -16.50 11.47
C LEU A 5 19.70 -16.70 11.14
N PHE A 6 18.93 -17.31 12.05
CA PHE A 6 17.48 -17.48 11.90
C PHE A 6 16.74 -16.13 11.86
N LEU A 7 17.06 -15.21 12.77
CA LEU A 7 16.46 -13.87 12.78
C LEU A 7 16.81 -13.09 11.51
N PHE A 8 18.04 -13.22 11.03
CA PHE A 8 18.46 -12.62 9.76
C PHE A 8 17.67 -13.20 8.58
N PHE A 9 17.59 -14.53 8.48
CA PHE A 9 16.85 -15.21 7.43
C PHE A 9 15.37 -14.83 7.43
N ARG A 10 14.75 -14.78 8.61
CA ARG A 10 13.36 -14.35 8.76
C ARG A 10 13.14 -12.93 8.24
N ARG A 11 14.05 -12.00 8.56
CA ARG A 11 13.97 -10.61 8.09
C ARG A 11 14.09 -10.50 6.57
N VAL A 12 14.96 -11.30 5.95
CA VAL A 12 15.09 -11.35 4.49
C VAL A 12 13.83 -11.94 3.86
N LEU A 13 13.28 -13.00 4.44
CA LEU A 13 12.05 -13.62 3.95
C LEU A 13 10.85 -12.66 4.03
N ASP A 14 10.69 -11.95 5.15
CA ASP A 14 9.63 -10.94 5.33
C ASP A 14 9.74 -9.82 4.28
N TRP A 15 10.97 -9.41 3.93
CA TRP A 15 11.22 -8.43 2.88
C TRP A 15 10.87 -8.97 1.48
N LEU A 16 11.24 -10.21 1.16
CA LEU A 16 10.89 -10.85 -0.13
C LEU A 16 9.38 -11.01 -0.29
N ILE A 17 8.69 -11.48 0.75
CA ILE A 17 7.22 -11.62 0.75
C ILE A 17 6.57 -10.25 0.56
N GLY A 18 7.04 -9.24 1.31
CA GLY A 18 6.53 -7.87 1.19
C GLY A 18 6.68 -7.29 -0.22
N GLY A 19 7.84 -7.52 -0.85
CA GLY A 19 8.12 -7.10 -2.22
C GLY A 19 7.25 -7.82 -3.25
N ALA A 20 7.07 -9.14 -3.13
CA ALA A 20 6.22 -9.92 -4.01
C ALA A 20 4.74 -9.47 -3.96
N ILE A 21 4.21 -9.27 -2.76
CA ILE A 21 2.84 -8.74 -2.57
C ILE A 21 2.71 -7.34 -3.18
N GLY A 22 3.69 -6.47 -2.94
CA GLY A 22 3.72 -5.12 -3.51
C GLY A 22 3.69 -5.13 -5.04
N ALA A 23 4.47 -6.02 -5.67
CA ALA A 23 4.51 -6.18 -7.13
C ALA A 23 3.18 -6.69 -7.70
N VAL A 24 2.63 -7.77 -7.13
CA VAL A 24 1.36 -8.37 -7.55
C VAL A 24 0.22 -7.36 -7.43
N LEU A 25 0.09 -6.70 -6.28
CA LEU A 25 -0.97 -5.71 -6.06
C LEU A 25 -0.78 -4.43 -6.89
N GLY A 26 0.47 -4.04 -7.15
CA GLY A 26 0.77 -2.93 -8.06
C GLY A 26 0.36 -3.21 -9.51
N TYR A 27 0.46 -4.47 -9.94
CA TYR A 27 0.12 -4.90 -11.30
C TYR A 27 -1.37 -5.14 -11.51
N CYS A 28 -2.07 -5.73 -10.54
CA CYS A 28 -3.47 -6.14 -10.72
C CYS A 28 -4.51 -5.02 -10.50
N VAL A 29 -4.15 -3.93 -9.81
CA VAL A 29 -5.11 -2.87 -9.44
C VAL A 29 -5.09 -1.59 -10.31
N PRO A 30 -4.69 -1.57 -11.60
CA PRO A 30 -5.01 -0.45 -12.47
C PRO A 30 -6.26 -0.79 -13.30
N HIS A 31 -7.24 0.12 -13.33
CA HIS A 31 -8.43 0.14 -14.20
C HIS A 31 -9.74 -0.33 -13.59
N VAL A 32 -10.20 0.35 -12.53
CA VAL A 32 -11.66 0.51 -12.31
C VAL A 32 -12.03 1.95 -12.60
N LEU A 33 -12.06 2.30 -13.89
CA LEU A 33 -12.39 3.65 -14.38
C LEU A 33 -13.87 3.68 -14.78
N GLY A 34 -14.66 4.56 -14.16
CA GLY A 34 -16.03 4.87 -14.59
C GLY A 34 -17.16 4.22 -13.79
N GLU A 35 -16.85 3.33 -12.84
CA GLU A 35 -17.87 2.75 -11.96
C GLU A 35 -18.16 3.63 -10.73
N SER A 36 -19.27 3.33 -10.03
CA SER A 36 -19.53 3.94 -8.72
C SER A 36 -18.37 3.66 -7.75
N PRO A 37 -18.02 4.57 -6.83
CA PRO A 37 -16.91 4.36 -5.88
C PRO A 37 -17.03 3.07 -5.05
N GLN A 38 -18.27 2.61 -4.84
CA GLN A 38 -18.59 1.39 -4.10
C GLN A 38 -18.23 0.15 -4.91
N THR A 39 -18.65 0.09 -6.18
CA THR A 39 -18.32 -1.01 -7.09
C THR A 39 -16.81 -1.09 -7.32
N ALA A 40 -16.18 0.07 -7.52
CA ALA A 40 -14.74 0.17 -7.70
C ALA A 40 -13.96 -0.34 -6.48
N SER A 41 -14.39 0.03 -5.28
CA SER A 41 -13.79 -0.47 -4.04
C SER A 41 -13.95 -1.99 -3.89
N LYS A 42 -15.13 -2.52 -4.26
CA LYS A 42 -15.39 -3.97 -4.22
C LYS A 42 -14.49 -4.73 -5.19
N ALA A 43 -14.32 -4.23 -6.41
CA ALA A 43 -13.43 -4.82 -7.41
C ALA A 43 -11.97 -4.83 -6.92
N VAL A 44 -11.49 -3.70 -6.38
CA VAL A 44 -10.13 -3.62 -5.79
C VAL A 44 -9.93 -4.67 -4.70
N LYS A 45 -10.90 -4.83 -3.79
CA LYS A 45 -10.84 -5.85 -2.73
C LYS A 45 -10.80 -7.26 -3.28
N GLN A 46 -11.64 -7.56 -4.27
CA GLN A 46 -11.73 -8.89 -4.86
C GLN A 46 -10.43 -9.25 -5.58
N ILE A 47 -9.94 -8.37 -6.45
CA ILE A 47 -8.69 -8.57 -7.19
C ILE A 47 -7.52 -8.77 -6.23
N ALA A 48 -7.43 -7.97 -5.16
CA ALA A 48 -6.36 -8.11 -4.18
C ALA A 48 -6.40 -9.46 -3.44
N ARG A 49 -7.60 -9.93 -3.07
CA ARG A 49 -7.79 -11.22 -2.40
C ARG A 49 -7.44 -12.39 -3.33
N GLU A 50 -7.88 -12.33 -4.59
CA GLU A 50 -7.56 -13.35 -5.60
C GLU A 50 -6.07 -13.41 -5.90
N ALA A 51 -5.43 -12.25 -6.03
CA ALA A 51 -4.02 -12.18 -6.39
C ALA A 51 -3.08 -12.62 -5.26
N VAL A 52 -3.44 -12.36 -4.00
CA VAL A 52 -2.63 -12.74 -2.83
C VAL A 52 -2.96 -14.14 -2.33
N GLY A 53 -4.21 -14.61 -2.45
CA GLY A 53 -4.65 -15.94 -2.02
C GLY A 53 -4.69 -16.17 -0.50
N ALA A 54 -4.05 -15.30 0.29
CA ALA A 54 -4.00 -15.34 1.75
C ALA A 54 -4.43 -13.98 2.35
N PRO A 55 -5.71 -13.83 2.75
CA PRO A 55 -6.25 -12.55 3.23
C PRO A 55 -5.52 -11.99 4.46
N GLU A 56 -4.88 -12.83 5.28
CA GLU A 56 -4.16 -12.38 6.48
C GLU A 56 -2.96 -11.49 6.11
N LEU A 57 -2.37 -11.72 4.94
CA LEU A 57 -1.25 -10.91 4.44
C LEU A 57 -1.68 -9.49 4.05
N LEU A 58 -2.97 -9.27 3.75
CA LEU A 58 -3.50 -7.95 3.39
C LEU A 58 -3.74 -7.03 4.58
N VAL A 59 -3.62 -7.53 5.82
CA VAL A 59 -3.85 -6.73 7.05
C VAL A 59 -2.88 -5.55 7.14
N GLU A 60 -1.65 -5.71 6.65
CA GLU A 60 -0.61 -4.67 6.60
C GLU A 60 -0.78 -3.70 5.43
N TYR A 61 -1.72 -3.94 4.52
CA TYR A 61 -1.88 -3.18 3.29
C TYR A 61 -3.19 -2.39 3.27
N ARG A 62 -3.18 -1.28 2.55
CA ARG A 62 -4.37 -0.46 2.26
C ARG A 62 -4.40 -0.11 0.78
N TYR A 63 -5.58 0.22 0.28
CA TYR A 63 -5.72 0.83 -1.03
C TYR A 63 -6.12 2.29 -0.90
N ILE A 64 -5.79 3.10 -1.90
CA ILE A 64 -6.23 4.50 -1.96
C ILE A 64 -7.71 4.55 -2.37
N ALA A 65 -8.55 5.09 -1.49
CA ALA A 65 -10.00 5.25 -1.72
C ALA A 65 -10.35 6.59 -2.38
N ALA A 66 -9.43 7.55 -2.41
CA ALA A 66 -9.60 8.83 -3.10
C ALA A 66 -9.20 8.73 -4.58
N LYS A 67 -9.79 9.56 -5.45
CA LYS A 67 -9.41 9.64 -6.88
C LYS A 67 -7.92 9.96 -7.05
N VAL A 68 -7.45 10.96 -6.31
CA VAL A 68 -6.04 11.35 -6.20
C VAL A 68 -5.75 11.69 -4.75
N LEU A 69 -4.67 11.17 -4.22
CA LEU A 69 -4.18 11.40 -2.87
C LEU A 69 -2.77 11.96 -2.92
N ILE A 70 -2.58 13.13 -2.30
CA ILE A 70 -1.27 13.77 -2.17
C ILE A 70 -0.49 13.06 -1.06
N VAL A 71 0.73 12.65 -1.40
CA VAL A 71 1.71 12.13 -0.45
C VAL A 71 2.65 13.25 -0.03
N ARG A 72 2.91 13.35 1.27
CA ARG A 72 3.68 14.45 1.87
C ARG A 72 4.91 13.94 2.61
N ARG A 73 5.93 14.80 2.73
CA ARG A 73 7.16 14.49 3.46
C ARG A 73 6.94 14.25 4.97
N ASN A 74 5.96 14.94 5.58
CA ASN A 74 5.65 14.91 7.01
C ASN A 74 4.13 14.76 7.24
N PRO A 75 3.68 14.35 8.44
CA PRO A 75 2.25 14.12 8.74
C PRO A 75 1.37 15.39 8.75
N ARG A 76 1.90 16.54 8.33
CA ARG A 76 1.23 17.84 8.35
C ARG A 76 0.63 18.17 6.99
N ALA A 77 -0.56 18.76 6.98
CA ALA A 77 -1.29 19.16 5.77
C ALA A 77 -0.49 20.10 4.84
N LEU A 78 0.37 20.95 5.41
CA LEU A 78 1.19 21.93 4.67
C LEU A 78 2.61 21.43 4.36
N SER A 79 2.94 20.17 4.68
CA SER A 79 4.24 19.61 4.35
C SER A 79 4.43 19.50 2.83
N PRO A 80 5.66 19.66 2.31
CA PRO A 80 5.96 19.48 0.89
C PRO A 80 5.40 18.15 0.34
N GLU A 81 4.86 18.23 -0.87
CA GLU A 81 4.43 17.07 -1.66
C GLU A 81 5.65 16.27 -2.11
N VAL A 82 5.56 14.94 -2.01
CA VAL A 82 6.61 14.00 -2.47
C VAL A 82 6.09 13.05 -3.53
N GLY A 83 4.79 13.07 -3.81
CA GLY A 83 4.17 12.25 -4.84
C GLY A 83 2.65 12.29 -4.78
N ARG A 84 2.02 11.61 -5.75
CA ARG A 84 0.57 11.44 -5.84
C ARG A 84 0.24 9.98 -6.08
N LEU A 85 -0.79 9.49 -5.39
CA LEU A 85 -1.31 8.15 -5.57
C LEU A 85 -2.75 8.25 -6.08
N THR A 86 -3.11 7.37 -7.00
CA THR A 86 -4.44 7.32 -7.58
C THR A 86 -5.29 6.25 -6.89
N PHE A 87 -6.62 6.34 -7.07
CA PHE A 87 -7.56 5.34 -6.58
C PHE A 87 -7.12 3.92 -6.90
N GLY A 88 -7.32 3.00 -5.95
CA GLY A 88 -7.01 1.58 -6.09
C GLY A 88 -5.54 1.25 -5.87
N LYS A 89 -4.60 2.22 -5.99
CA LYS A 89 -3.18 1.97 -5.71
C LYS A 89 -3.02 1.38 -4.31
N VAL A 90 -2.31 0.26 -4.22
CA VAL A 90 -2.04 -0.43 -2.96
C VAL A 90 -0.76 0.10 -2.34
N VAL A 91 -0.80 0.26 -1.02
CA VAL A 91 0.30 0.74 -0.20
C VAL A 91 0.44 -0.11 1.07
N LYS A 92 1.66 -0.28 1.54
CA LYS A 92 1.96 -0.91 2.83
C LYS A 92 1.89 0.13 3.95
N LEU A 93 1.29 -0.22 5.08
CA LEU A 93 1.27 0.60 6.29
C LEU A 93 2.61 0.46 7.01
N VAL A 94 3.28 1.59 7.24
CA VAL A 94 4.54 1.63 8.01
C VAL A 94 4.29 2.14 9.43
N ARG A 95 3.56 3.26 9.56
CA ARG A 95 3.27 3.88 10.87
C ARG A 95 2.03 4.75 10.79
N LYS A 96 1.24 4.82 11.87
CA LYS A 96 0.14 5.78 12.02
C LYS A 96 0.51 6.89 13.02
N ASP A 97 0.10 8.12 12.72
CA ASP A 97 0.19 9.29 13.59
C ASP A 97 -1.09 10.13 13.48
N LYS A 98 -1.98 10.00 14.47
CA LYS A 98 -3.31 10.64 14.49
C LYS A 98 -4.08 10.38 13.18
N ASP A 99 -4.33 11.44 12.41
CA ASP A 99 -5.07 11.42 11.15
C ASP A 99 -4.19 11.07 9.95
N SER A 100 -2.88 11.00 10.12
CA SER A 100 -1.90 10.75 9.06
C SER A 100 -1.28 9.36 9.21
N THR A 101 -0.91 8.76 8.09
CA THR A 101 -0.29 7.44 8.03
C THR A 101 0.91 7.52 7.09
N LEU A 102 2.05 7.03 7.57
CA LEU A 102 3.24 6.77 6.76
C LEU A 102 3.02 5.48 5.98
N VAL A 103 3.08 5.59 4.67
CA VAL A 103 2.88 4.49 3.75
C VAL A 103 4.12 4.25 2.90
N LEU A 104 4.30 3.01 2.48
CA LEU A 104 5.36 2.55 1.57
C LEU A 104 4.70 2.02 0.31
N TRP A 105 5.24 2.37 -0.86
CA TRP A 105 4.83 1.79 -2.13
C TRP A 105 5.99 1.70 -3.10
N THR A 106 5.87 0.80 -4.07
CA THR A 106 6.79 0.72 -5.20
C THR A 106 6.29 1.61 -6.32
N ASP A 107 7.14 2.53 -6.75
CA ASP A 107 6.90 3.33 -7.94
C ASP A 107 7.00 2.46 -9.19
N LYS A 108 6.07 2.64 -10.13
CA LYS A 108 5.99 1.76 -11.31
C LYS A 108 7.09 2.03 -12.33
N GLU A 109 7.54 3.27 -12.44
CA GLU A 109 8.50 3.68 -13.47
C GLU A 109 9.93 3.40 -13.03
N SER A 110 10.26 3.77 -11.80
CA SER A 110 11.60 3.64 -11.24
C SER A 110 11.86 2.29 -10.54
N GLY A 111 10.80 1.56 -10.18
CA GLY A 111 10.91 0.39 -9.29
C GLY A 111 11.35 0.74 -7.87
N ALA A 112 11.50 2.03 -7.55
CA ALA A 112 11.98 2.48 -6.26
C ALA A 112 10.90 2.30 -5.19
N GLU A 113 11.32 1.88 -4.01
CA GLU A 113 10.51 1.93 -2.81
C GLU A 113 10.45 3.36 -2.27
N ILE A 114 9.27 3.97 -2.31
CA ILE A 114 9.03 5.34 -1.87
C ILE A 114 8.18 5.33 -0.61
N GLN A 115 8.52 6.20 0.35
CA GLN A 115 7.75 6.41 1.56
C GLN A 115 7.22 7.85 1.65
N GLY A 116 6.05 8.00 2.27
CA GLY A 116 5.53 9.31 2.60
C GLY A 116 4.20 9.26 3.35
N TRP A 117 3.79 10.42 3.82
CA TRP A 117 2.61 10.60 4.67
C TRP A 117 1.36 10.92 3.86
N VAL A 118 0.26 10.26 4.22
CA VAL A 118 -1.06 10.49 3.64
C VAL A 118 -2.12 10.60 4.74
N PHE A 119 -3.24 11.26 4.47
CA PHE A 119 -4.36 11.25 5.42
C PHE A 119 -5.05 9.88 5.43
N SER A 120 -5.18 9.32 6.62
CA SER A 120 -5.69 7.96 6.87
C SER A 120 -7.13 7.76 6.39
N ARG A 121 -7.95 8.83 6.38
CA ARG A 121 -9.34 8.78 5.90
C ARG A 121 -9.49 8.41 4.42
N TYR A 122 -8.41 8.52 3.65
CA TYR A 122 -8.40 8.15 2.23
C TYR A 122 -7.81 6.74 1.99
N LEU A 123 -7.59 5.97 3.05
CA LEU A 123 -7.12 4.59 2.99
C LEU A 123 -8.29 3.62 3.21
N GLY A 124 -8.55 2.76 2.23
CA GLY A 124 -9.47 1.64 2.34
C GLY A 124 -8.77 0.37 2.83
N ASN A 125 -9.51 -0.47 3.56
CA ASN A 125 -9.04 -1.76 4.06
C ASN A 125 -9.47 -2.92 3.17
N PHE A 126 -8.79 -4.07 3.26
CA PHE A 126 -9.12 -5.26 2.49
C PHE A 126 -10.02 -6.25 3.22
N ASN A 127 -10.42 -5.96 4.46
CA ASN A 127 -11.42 -6.72 5.21
C ASN A 127 -12.83 -6.46 4.66
#